data_AF-A0AA47N2R8-F1
#
_entry.id   AF-A0AA47N2R8-F1
#
_cell.length_a   1.000
_cell.length_b   1.000
_cell.length_c   1.000
_cell.angle_alpha   90.00
_cell.angle_beta   90.00
_cell.angle_gamma   90.00
#
_symmetry.space_group_name_H-M   'P 1'
#
loop_
_entity.id
_entity.type
_entity.pdbx_description
1 polymer ?
#
loop_
_entity_poly.entity_id
_entity_poly.type
_entity_poly.pdbx_seq_one_letter_code
_entity_poly.pdbx_strand_id
1 'polypeptide(L)'
;MGHICPHTRQGMCLTKSRSEFSFKGIEWCSHPPAGSHHGGAWEQIICLVRKVRYSIIKQQSLDAKRFHTILCEVEAIFNDHPITKLSDNPNNLGALTPNHILLLTCVRA
;
A
#
# COMPACT_ATOMS: atom_id res chain seq x y z
N MET A 1 1.49 10.68 -32.06
CA MET A 1 2.91 11.07 -31.94
C MET A 1 3.28 11.05 -30.45
N GLY A 2 3.75 9.90 -29.95
CA GLY A 2 4.19 9.74 -28.57
C GLY A 2 5.40 8.82 -28.56
N HIS A 3 6.57 9.40 -28.83
CA HIS A 3 7.84 8.71 -28.65
C HIS A 3 8.25 8.84 -27.18
N ILE A 4 8.48 7.72 -26.51
CA ILE A 4 9.18 7.66 -25.22
C ILE A 4 10.38 6.72 -25.38
N CYS A 5 11.45 7.12 -24.70
CA CYS A 5 12.87 6.96 -24.99
C CYS A 5 13.42 5.51 -25.02
N PRO A 6 14.49 5.21 -25.81
CA PRO A 6 15.03 3.85 -25.99
C PRO A 6 15.95 3.35 -24.87
N HIS A 7 16.25 4.15 -23.84
CA HIS A 7 17.17 3.72 -22.78
C HIS A 7 16.79 4.28 -21.41
N THR A 8 15.98 3.52 -20.67
CA THR A 8 16.02 3.53 -19.20
C THR A 8 16.74 2.26 -18.78
N ARG A 9 18.06 2.33 -18.58
CA ARG A 9 18.80 1.23 -17.94
C ARG A 9 18.21 1.06 -16.53
N GLN A 10 17.38 0.03 -16.35
CA GLN A 10 16.67 -0.35 -15.13
C GLN A 10 15.46 0.51 -14.71
N GLY A 11 14.64 0.96 -15.67
CA GLY A 11 13.28 1.47 -15.40
C GLY A 11 12.24 0.52 -15.98
N MET A 12 11.32 0.01 -15.15
CA MET A 12 10.18 -0.79 -15.63
C MET A 12 9.37 0.05 -16.65
N CYS A 13 9.20 -0.50 -17.86
CA CYS A 13 8.46 0.17 -18.92
C CYS A 13 6.96 0.18 -18.56
N LEU A 14 6.42 1.36 -18.22
CA LEU A 14 5.00 1.54 -17.83
C LEU A 14 4.01 1.06 -18.91
N THR A 15 4.44 0.95 -20.17
CA THR A 15 3.61 0.41 -21.26
C THR A 15 3.49 -1.11 -21.19
N LYS A 16 4.51 -1.82 -20.70
CA LYS A 16 4.51 -3.29 -20.57
C LYS A 16 3.56 -3.76 -19.47
N SER A 17 3.51 -3.04 -18.34
CA SER A 17 2.59 -3.36 -17.26
C SER A 17 1.13 -3.10 -17.66
N ARG A 18 0.87 -2.02 -18.42
CA ARG A 18 -0.48 -1.67 -18.88
C ARG A 18 -1.11 -2.74 -19.76
N SER A 19 -0.34 -3.34 -20.67
CA SER A 19 -0.82 -4.46 -21.49
C SER A 19 -1.15 -5.72 -20.68
N GLU A 20 -0.41 -5.97 -19.60
CA GLU A 20 -0.64 -7.13 -18.74
C GLU A 20 -1.92 -6.99 -17.90
N PHE A 21 -2.19 -5.80 -17.38
CA PHE A 21 -3.41 -5.52 -16.60
C PHE A 21 -4.68 -5.56 -17.46
N SER A 22 -4.59 -5.08 -18.71
CA SER A 22 -5.70 -5.14 -19.66
C SER A 22 -6.16 -6.58 -19.94
N PHE A 23 -5.21 -7.53 -20.05
CA PHE A 23 -5.54 -8.95 -20.21
C PHE A 23 -6.33 -9.51 -19.01
N LYS A 24 -6.12 -8.96 -17.81
CA LYS A 24 -6.85 -9.33 -16.59
C LYS A 24 -8.17 -8.56 -16.41
N GLY A 25 -8.57 -7.74 -17.39
CA GLY A 25 -9.74 -6.86 -17.30
C GLY A 25 -9.57 -5.72 -16.30
N ILE A 26 -8.32 -5.40 -15.92
CA ILE A 26 -8.00 -4.35 -14.94
C ILE A 26 -7.69 -3.07 -15.69
N GLU A 27 -8.48 -2.03 -15.46
CA GLU A 27 -8.22 -0.70 -15.97
C GLU A 27 -7.09 -0.04 -15.16
N TRP A 28 -5.98 0.26 -15.82
CA TRP A 28 -4.90 1.02 -15.20
C TRP A 28 -5.14 2.52 -15.31
N CYS A 29 -5.44 3.14 -14.17
CA CYS A 29 -5.54 4.59 -14.00
C CYS A 29 -4.25 5.17 -13.41
N SER A 30 -3.61 6.08 -14.13
CA SER A 30 -2.44 6.81 -13.64
C SER A 30 -2.87 8.06 -12.87
N HIS A 31 -2.18 8.38 -11.78
CA HIS A 31 -2.36 9.68 -11.13
C HIS A 31 -2.06 10.81 -12.12
N PRO A 32 -2.83 11.92 -12.10
CA PRO A 32 -2.58 13.05 -12.97
C PRO A 32 -1.19 13.65 -12.69
N PRO A 33 -0.48 14.13 -13.72
CA PRO A 33 0.81 14.78 -13.54
C PRO A 33 0.66 15.98 -12.58
N ALA A 34 1.58 16.11 -11.62
CA ALA A 34 1.55 17.08 -10.52
C ALA A 34 0.36 16.95 -9.53
N GLY A 35 -0.46 15.90 -9.62
CA GLY A 35 -1.55 15.62 -8.69
C GLY A 35 -1.12 14.83 -7.45
N SER A 36 -0.07 15.26 -6.74
CA SER A 36 0.48 14.53 -5.58
C SER A 36 -0.56 14.19 -4.50
N HIS A 37 -1.56 15.06 -4.30
CA HIS A 37 -2.64 14.85 -3.34
C HIS A 37 -3.50 13.59 -3.60
N HIS A 38 -3.52 13.05 -4.83
CA HIS A 38 -4.22 11.80 -5.14
C HIS A 38 -3.51 10.57 -4.54
N GLY A 39 -2.21 10.69 -4.23
CA GLY A 39 -1.40 9.61 -3.68
C GLY A 39 -1.36 9.56 -2.16
N GLY A 40 -2.03 10.47 -1.44
CA GLY A 40 -1.82 10.67 -0.01
C GLY A 40 -1.92 9.41 0.84
N ALA A 41 -2.91 8.53 0.58
CA ALA A 41 -3.04 7.26 1.30
C ALA A 41 -1.82 6.35 1.10
N TRP A 42 -1.35 6.21 -0.14
CA TRP A 42 -0.17 5.41 -0.48
C TRP A 42 1.11 6.01 0.11
N GLU A 43 1.26 7.34 0.06
CA GLU A 43 2.40 8.05 0.63
C GLU A 43 2.47 7.91 2.15
N GLN A 44 1.32 7.91 2.84
CA GLN A 44 1.24 7.65 4.27
C GLN A 44 1.71 6.24 4.63
N ILE A 45 1.31 5.22 3.84
CA ILE A 45 1.79 3.83 4.01
C ILE A 45 3.31 3.77 3.79
N ILE A 46 3.82 4.38 2.73
CA ILE A 46 5.26 4.45 2.45
C ILE A 46 6.00 5.10 3.62
N CYS A 47 5.46 6.18 4.19
CA CYS A 47 6.05 6.86 5.34
C CYS A 47 6.09 5.94 6.59
N LEU A 48 5.02 5.20 6.85
CA LEU A 48 4.94 4.24 7.96
C LEU A 48 5.97 3.11 7.83
N VAL A 49 6.02 2.45 6.68
CA VAL A 49 6.99 1.37 6.41
C VAL A 49 8.43 1.88 6.55
N ARG A 50 8.70 3.10 6.06
CA ARG A 50 10.02 3.72 6.22
C ARG A 50 10.37 3.95 7.68
N LYS A 51 9.43 4.42 8.51
CA LYS A 51 9.66 4.62 9.96
C LYS A 51 10.06 3.32 10.65
N VAL A 52 9.33 2.23 10.39
CA VAL A 52 9.64 0.90 10.98
C VAL A 52 10.98 0.38 10.46
N ARG A 53 11.25 0.54 9.16
CA ARG A 53 12.56 0.19 8.60
C ARG A 53 13.69 0.95 9.28
N TYR A 54 13.55 2.26 9.48
CA TYR A 54 14.59 3.08 10.11
C TYR A 54 14.80 2.77 11.59
N SER A 55 13.76 2.34 12.33
CA SER A 55 13.93 1.93 13.73
C SER A 55 14.68 0.60 13.85
N ILE A 56 14.43 -0.35 12.93
CA ILE A 56 15.01 -1.70 13.00
C ILE A 56 16.43 -1.75 12.41
N ILE A 57 16.66 -1.15 11.23
CA ILE A 57 17.98 -1.22 10.54
C ILE A 57 19.07 -0.49 11.32
N LYS A 58 18.72 0.52 12.13
CA LYS A 58 19.70 1.19 13.00
C LYS A 58 20.33 0.25 14.03
N GLN A 59 19.69 -0.88 14.34
CA GLN A 59 20.14 -1.79 15.39
C GLN A 59 20.87 -3.01 14.83
N GLN A 60 20.56 -3.49 13.62
CA GLN A 60 21.08 -4.75 13.08
C GLN A 60 21.14 -4.80 11.55
N SER A 61 22.06 -5.60 11.01
CA SER A 61 21.99 -6.05 9.61
C SER A 61 20.84 -7.07 9.46
N LEU A 62 19.93 -6.80 8.52
CA LEU A 62 18.79 -7.66 8.25
C LEU A 62 19.08 -8.56 7.05
N ASP A 63 18.95 -9.86 7.25
CA ASP A 63 18.83 -10.82 6.16
C ASP A 63 17.46 -10.68 5.46
N ALA A 64 17.38 -11.11 4.21
CA ALA A 64 16.18 -11.01 3.38
C ALA A 64 14.96 -11.66 4.04
N LYS A 65 15.13 -12.82 4.71
CA LYS A 65 14.03 -13.49 5.42
C LYS A 65 13.49 -12.66 6.57
N ARG A 66 14.39 -12.06 7.37
CA ARG A 66 14.01 -11.22 8.52
C ARG A 66 13.32 -9.95 8.05
N PHE A 67 13.83 -9.33 6.98
CA PHE A 67 13.20 -8.17 6.37
C PHE A 67 11.79 -8.48 5.88
N HIS A 68 11.59 -9.63 5.22
CA HIS A 68 10.26 -10.08 4.80
C HIS A 68 9.31 -10.26 6.00
N THR A 69 9.75 -10.92 7.07
CA THR A 69 8.94 -11.09 8.28
C THR A 69 8.51 -9.75 8.86
N ILE A 70 9.43 -8.79 8.97
CA ILE A 70 9.11 -7.44 9.45
C ILE A 70 8.06 -6.77 8.56
N LEU A 71 8.20 -6.88 7.24
CA LEU A 71 7.20 -6.31 6.33
C LEU A 71 5.83 -6.93 6.53
N CYS A 72 5.73 -8.25 6.75
CA CYS A 72 4.46 -8.90 7.07
C CYS A 72 3.86 -8.40 8.40
N GLU A 73 4.69 -8.15 9.41
CA GLU A 73 4.20 -7.59 10.68
C GLU A 73 3.68 -6.16 10.50
N VAL A 74 4.40 -5.32 9.73
CA VAL A 74 3.95 -3.96 9.41
C VAL A 74 2.66 -3.96 8.61
N GLU A 75 2.54 -4.86 7.64
CA GLU A 75 1.32 -5.07 6.87
C GLU A 75 0.15 -5.48 7.77
N ALA A 76 0.35 -6.45 8.67
CA ALA A 76 -0.68 -6.88 9.60
C ALA A 76 -1.18 -5.72 10.48
N ILE A 77 -0.25 -4.93 11.05
CA ILE A 77 -0.58 -3.74 11.84
C ILE A 77 -1.39 -2.73 11.02
N PHE A 78 -1.00 -2.50 9.77
CA PHE A 78 -1.72 -1.58 8.89
C PHE A 78 -3.12 -2.09 8.54
N ASN A 79 -3.26 -3.38 8.27
CA ASN A 79 -4.54 -3.97 7.90
C ASN A 79 -5.52 -4.03 9.07
N ASP A 80 -5.04 -4.02 10.32
CA ASP A 80 -5.85 -3.87 11.53
C ASP A 80 -6.06 -2.40 11.95
N HIS A 81 -5.40 -1.44 11.31
CA HIS A 81 -5.56 -0.04 11.66
C HIS A 81 -6.94 0.49 11.23
N PRO A 82 -7.71 1.14 12.14
CA PRO A 82 -8.97 1.78 11.81
C PRO A 82 -8.86 2.78 10.65
N ILE A 83 -9.71 2.63 9.63
CA ILE A 83 -9.89 3.62 8.56
C ILE A 83 -11.10 4.53 8.82
N THR A 84 -12.00 4.13 9.72
CA THR A 84 -13.08 4.98 10.23
C THR A 84 -12.79 5.44 11.65
N LYS A 85 -13.41 6.54 12.07
CA LYS A 85 -13.37 6.97 13.48
C LYS A 85 -13.95 5.87 14.37
N LEU A 86 -13.32 5.64 15.50
CA LEU A 86 -13.88 4.81 16.56
C LEU A 86 -15.10 5.55 17.13
N SER A 87 -16.20 4.83 17.34
CA SER A 87 -17.38 5.40 17.98
C SER A 87 -17.34 5.17 19.49
N ASP A 88 -17.67 6.20 20.25
CA ASP A 88 -17.83 6.11 21.71
C ASP A 88 -19.18 5.50 22.13
N ASN A 89 -20.07 5.23 21.18
CA ASN A 89 -21.38 4.63 21.44
C ASN A 89 -21.24 3.10 21.54
N PRO A 90 -21.60 2.47 22.67
CA PRO A 90 -21.50 1.02 22.86
C PRO A 90 -22.42 0.21 21.94
N ASN A 91 -23.40 0.84 21.27
CA ASN A 91 -24.31 0.19 20.33
C ASN A 91 -23.85 0.29 18.86
N ASN A 92 -22.76 1.02 18.57
CA ASN A 92 -22.24 1.14 17.21
C ASN A 92 -21.28 0.00 16.88
N LEU A 93 -21.26 -0.41 15.61
CA LEU A 93 -20.27 -1.35 15.08
C LEU A 93 -18.85 -0.80 15.30
N GLY A 94 -17.89 -1.69 15.54
CA GLY A 94 -16.47 -1.33 15.70
C GLY A 94 -15.92 -0.52 14.52
N ALA A 95 -14.71 0.01 14.65
CA ALA A 95 -14.12 0.75 13.55
C ALA A 95 -13.82 -0.19 12.36
N LEU A 96 -14.15 0.26 11.15
CA LEU A 96 -13.80 -0.44 9.93
C LEU A 96 -12.29 -0.41 9.77
N THR A 97 -11.71 -1.56 9.43
CA THR A 97 -10.27 -1.73 9.14
C THR A 97 -10.12 -2.28 7.72
N PRO A 98 -8.96 -2.11 7.06
CA PRO A 98 -8.71 -2.71 5.75
C PRO A 98 -8.92 -4.22 5.72
N ASN A 99 -8.58 -4.94 6.79
CA ASN A 99 -8.82 -6.39 6.90
C ASN A 99 -10.30 -6.76 6.69
N HIS A 100 -11.24 -5.94 7.16
CA HIS A 100 -12.66 -6.19 6.91
C HIS A 100 -13.01 -6.19 5.42
N ILE A 101 -12.36 -5.32 4.64
CA ILE A 101 -12.53 -5.23 3.19
C ILE A 101 -11.83 -6.40 2.49
N LEU A 102 -10.58 -6.68 2.87
CA LEU A 102 -9.76 -7.72 2.24
C LEU A 102 -10.32 -9.13 2.48
N LEU A 103 -10.86 -9.38 3.66
CA LEU A 103 -11.41 -10.68 4.06
C LEU A 103 -12.93 -10.78 3.82
N LEU A 104 -13.55 -9.71 3.33
CA LEU A 104 -15.01 -9.60 3.15
C LEU A 104 -15.79 -9.96 4.43
N THR A 105 -15.23 -9.61 5.59
CA THR A 105 -15.83 -9.88 6.90
C THR A 105 -16.63 -8.69 7.39
N CYS A 106 -17.81 -8.95 7.95
CA CYS A 106 -18.60 -7.91 8.61
C CYS A 106 -17.90 -7.43 9.90
N VAL A 107 -18.00 -6.13 10.17
CA VAL A 107 -17.63 -5.56 11.46
C VAL A 107 -18.64 -6.09 12.49
N ARG A 108 -18.19 -6.96 13.40
CA ARG A 108 -19.06 -7.52 14.44
C ARG A 108 -19.23 -6.53 15.59
N ALA A 109 -20.45 -6.47 16.12
CA ALA A 109 -20.81 -5.80 17.36
C ALA A 109 -20.40 -6.64 18.58
#